data_AF-A0A7W1Q4Q7-F1
#
_entry.id   AF-A0A7W1Q4Q7-F1
#
_cell.length_a   1.000
_cell.length_b   1.000
_cell.length_c   1.000
_cell.angle_alpha   90.00
_cell.angle_beta   90.00
_cell.angle_gamma   90.00
#
_symmetry.space_group_name_H-M   'P 1'
#
loop_
_entity.id
_entity.type
_entity.pdbx_description
1 polymer ?
#
loop_
_entity_poly.entity_id
_entity_poly.type
_entity_poly.pdbx_seq_one_letter_code
_entity_poly.pdbx_strand_id
1 'polypeptide(L)'
;MFLRLFLSPRLLFLSMVMSVAMAMCPPAPLSAQTFNGVELSVDSQTIPPGGLLQYRVFVTEPKPILKGGQCLLIGAGGAPASPLGRVRDGMLFSPAGDVDGVAVLGQNVINVAFSSPLTSYGTDMDTPVMAFGIPVLSSATLGQSVPLTLNTATAQWFKPSGQVYPLKVNSGSLTVGGQTAISAITPGSGTVQPGTVIKITRVGFQSDSKVDINEGSIATTKFISPTEIQVTLATPLAIEGRRVRVDTGNERAEYYAYQQIRRVGTSAHALIASSYPMFSHTTWTQAYLKPTLQGSTFSALGLQNMDTNTATVNLQLFSSSGALLASRTITLATNTRIVRDYAEYFPGQIASTGTTVEVTSSVPVQVLGLLGDDSTFTLSPVQPSATMNAEPKQQHTSYVKVTC
;
A
#
# COMPACT_ATOMS: atom_id res chain seq x y z
N MET A 1 73.31 17.64 7.48
CA MET A 1 73.97 18.43 8.54
C MET A 1 73.12 19.67 8.79
N PHE A 2 72.58 19.74 10.00
CA PHE A 2 72.02 20.88 10.75
C PHE A 2 71.43 22.13 10.05
N LEU A 3 70.14 22.31 10.36
CA LEU A 3 69.36 23.53 10.57
C LEU A 3 70.16 24.73 11.17
N ARG A 4 69.91 25.96 10.66
CA ARG A 4 69.92 27.28 11.35
C ARG A 4 69.60 28.39 10.31
N LEU A 5 68.41 29.00 10.30
CA LEU A 5 67.97 30.18 11.08
C LEU A 5 69.00 31.32 11.17
N PHE A 6 68.79 32.44 10.44
CA PHE A 6 68.29 33.72 10.97
C PHE A 6 68.51 34.91 9.98
N LEU A 7 67.68 35.95 10.17
CA LEU A 7 67.85 37.38 9.84
C LEU A 7 67.29 37.91 8.50
N SER A 8 66.13 38.57 8.62
CA SER A 8 65.74 39.80 7.89
C SER A 8 66.65 40.99 8.33
N PRO A 9 66.71 42.19 7.67
CA PRO A 9 65.54 42.99 7.24
C PRO A 9 65.65 43.85 5.95
N ARG A 10 64.47 44.18 5.41
CA ARG A 10 63.97 45.47 4.84
C ARG A 10 64.84 46.31 3.87
N LEU A 11 64.29 46.59 2.67
CA LEU A 11 63.79 47.91 2.19
C LEU A 11 63.18 47.74 0.78
N LEU A 12 61.84 47.80 0.62
CA LEU A 12 61.03 48.95 0.14
C LEU A 12 61.32 49.38 -1.31
N PHE A 13 60.40 49.14 -2.25
CA PHE A 13 60.03 50.11 -3.30
C PHE A 13 58.66 49.81 -3.97
N LEU A 14 57.78 50.80 -3.86
CA LEU A 14 56.67 51.24 -4.73
C LEU A 14 55.48 50.33 -5.11
N SER A 15 54.32 50.74 -4.59
CA SER A 15 52.97 50.35 -4.98
C SER A 15 52.52 50.99 -6.30
N MET A 16 51.83 50.22 -7.14
CA MET A 16 50.83 50.74 -8.08
C MET A 16 49.55 49.94 -7.85
N VAL A 17 48.57 50.54 -7.16
CA VAL A 17 47.26 49.93 -6.89
C VAL A 17 46.36 50.21 -8.09
N MET A 18 46.01 49.17 -8.85
CA MET A 18 44.99 49.22 -9.89
C MET A 18 43.73 48.56 -9.32
N SER A 19 42.77 49.39 -8.90
CA SER A 19 41.46 48.92 -8.41
C SER A 19 40.59 48.48 -9.59
N VAL A 20 40.41 47.16 -9.75
CA VAL A 20 39.36 46.59 -10.61
C VAL A 20 38.14 46.35 -9.73
N ALA A 21 37.10 47.16 -9.90
CA ALA A 21 35.80 46.92 -9.32
C ALA A 21 35.11 45.79 -10.12
N MET A 22 35.16 44.56 -9.61
CA MET A 22 34.30 43.47 -10.12
C MET A 22 32.87 43.72 -9.61
N ALA A 23 31.97 44.07 -10.53
CA ALA A 23 30.55 44.02 -10.28
C ALA A 23 30.13 42.56 -10.04
N MET A 24 29.90 42.18 -8.79
CA MET A 24 29.28 40.90 -8.43
C MET A 24 27.81 40.94 -8.88
N CYS A 25 27.53 40.34 -10.03
CA CYS A 25 26.16 39.99 -10.41
C CYS A 25 25.68 38.89 -9.44
N PRO A 26 24.60 39.09 -8.67
CA PRO A 26 24.08 38.03 -7.82
C PRO A 26 23.63 36.86 -8.71
N PRO A 27 23.94 35.60 -8.35
CA PRO A 27 23.46 34.45 -9.11
C PRO A 27 21.94 34.48 -9.13
N ALA A 28 21.36 34.40 -10.32
CA ALA A 28 19.92 34.21 -10.47
C ALA A 28 19.50 32.99 -9.65
N PRO A 29 18.40 33.05 -8.87
CA PRO A 29 17.91 31.89 -8.16
C PRO A 29 17.63 30.80 -9.19
N LEU A 30 18.27 29.63 -9.02
CA LEU A 30 17.91 28.44 -9.80
C LEU A 30 16.43 28.17 -9.54
N SER A 31 15.58 28.46 -10.52
CA SER A 31 14.21 27.95 -10.50
C SER A 31 14.31 26.43 -10.61
N ALA A 32 13.97 25.72 -9.55
CA ALA A 32 13.75 24.28 -9.64
C ALA A 32 12.72 24.05 -10.76
N GLN A 33 13.14 23.40 -11.85
CA GLN A 33 12.25 23.09 -12.94
C GLN A 33 11.15 22.16 -12.41
N THR A 34 9.90 22.63 -12.44
CA THR A 34 8.75 21.84 -12.00
C THR A 34 8.64 20.60 -12.88
N PHE A 35 8.73 19.42 -12.27
CA PHE A 35 8.58 18.17 -12.99
C PHE A 35 7.11 18.00 -13.39
N ASN A 36 6.83 18.02 -14.69
CA ASN A 36 5.46 17.86 -15.21
C ASN A 36 5.08 16.36 -15.28
N GLY A 37 4.97 15.73 -14.11
CA GLY A 37 4.64 14.32 -13.94
C GLY A 37 4.27 13.99 -12.50
N VAL A 38 4.34 12.71 -12.14
CA VAL A 38 4.22 12.25 -10.75
C VAL A 38 5.61 11.91 -10.24
N GLU A 39 6.07 12.64 -9.24
CA GLU A 39 7.28 12.28 -8.50
C GLU A 39 6.89 11.49 -7.25
N LEU A 40 7.54 10.34 -7.09
CA LEU A 40 7.31 9.39 -6.01
C LEU A 40 8.54 9.34 -5.09
N SER A 41 8.31 9.20 -3.79
CA SER A 41 9.38 8.98 -2.81
C SER A 41 9.13 7.72 -1.99
N VAL A 42 10.20 6.98 -1.74
CA VAL A 42 10.20 5.84 -0.82
C VAL A 42 10.99 6.21 0.43
N ASP A 43 10.38 6.05 1.60
CA ASP A 43 11.01 6.40 2.86
C ASP A 43 12.14 5.44 3.22
N SER A 44 13.29 6.00 3.61
CA SER A 44 14.34 5.24 4.29
C SER A 44 13.96 4.97 5.75
N GLN A 45 14.17 3.75 6.22
CA GLN A 45 13.77 3.30 7.56
C GLN A 45 14.88 2.49 8.21
N THR A 46 15.10 2.74 9.51
CA THR A 46 15.96 1.90 10.36
C THR A 46 15.07 1.00 11.21
N ILE A 47 15.23 -0.31 11.08
CA ILE A 47 14.33 -1.30 11.68
C ILE A 47 15.10 -2.39 12.41
N PRO A 48 14.78 -2.71 13.68
CA PRO A 48 15.48 -3.76 14.42
C PRO A 48 15.18 -5.16 13.86
N PRO A 49 16.09 -6.14 14.03
CA PRO A 49 15.78 -7.55 13.81
C PRO A 49 14.50 -7.98 14.55
N GLY A 50 13.65 -8.77 13.89
CA GLY A 50 12.33 -9.14 14.42
C GLY A 50 11.26 -8.05 14.27
N GLY A 51 11.62 -6.90 13.69
CA GLY A 51 10.68 -5.87 13.32
C GLY A 51 9.88 -6.15 12.04
N LEU A 52 9.10 -5.15 11.63
CA LEU A 52 8.35 -5.00 10.40
C LEU A 52 8.78 -3.70 9.69
N LEU A 53 9.31 -3.81 8.49
CA LEU A 53 9.39 -2.69 7.55
C LEU A 53 7.98 -2.39 7.04
N GLN A 54 7.60 -1.11 6.98
CA GLN A 54 6.45 -0.69 6.19
C GLN A 54 7.00 -0.01 4.93
N TYR A 55 7.04 -0.73 3.80
CA TYR A 55 7.50 -0.17 2.53
C TYR A 55 6.46 0.84 2.05
N ARG A 56 6.75 2.12 2.26
CA ARG A 56 5.85 3.25 1.98
C ARG A 56 6.26 3.95 0.69
N VAL A 57 5.29 4.26 -0.14
CA VAL A 57 5.47 5.12 -1.32
C VAL A 57 4.59 6.34 -1.14
N PHE A 58 5.16 7.52 -1.28
CA PHE A 58 4.47 8.80 -1.24
C PHE A 58 4.50 9.47 -2.61
N VAL A 59 3.51 10.31 -2.86
CA VAL A 59 3.60 11.35 -3.90
C VAL A 59 4.25 12.58 -3.30
N THR A 60 5.12 13.26 -4.05
CA THR A 60 5.76 14.50 -3.57
C THR A 60 4.98 15.76 -3.91
N GLU A 61 3.91 15.62 -4.71
CA GLU A 61 2.96 16.68 -5.04
C GLU A 61 1.58 16.04 -5.25
N PRO A 62 0.47 16.73 -4.93
CA PRO A 62 -0.87 16.19 -5.17
C PRO A 62 -1.13 16.06 -6.66
N LYS A 63 -1.37 14.84 -7.14
CA LYS A 63 -1.79 14.55 -8.51
C LYS A 63 -2.90 13.51 -8.47
N PRO A 64 -4.10 13.80 -8.99
CA PRO A 64 -5.17 12.81 -9.07
C PRO A 64 -4.76 11.68 -10.02
N ILE A 65 -4.90 10.43 -9.58
CA ILE A 65 -4.54 9.25 -10.34
C ILE A 65 -5.77 8.39 -10.54
N LEU A 66 -6.05 8.04 -11.80
CA LEU A 66 -7.22 7.23 -12.17
C LEU A 66 -6.98 5.74 -11.97
N LYS A 67 -5.82 5.25 -12.41
CA LYS A 67 -5.44 3.83 -12.35
C LYS A 67 -3.96 3.69 -12.68
N GLY A 68 -3.41 2.50 -12.47
CA GLY A 68 -2.06 2.23 -12.89
C GLY A 68 -1.49 0.93 -12.36
N GLY A 69 -0.19 0.80 -12.54
CA GLY A 69 0.58 -0.27 -11.93
C GLY A 69 1.98 0.19 -11.53
N GLN A 70 2.51 -0.43 -10.48
CA GLN A 70 3.85 -0.19 -9.96
C GLN A 70 4.51 -1.50 -9.58
N CYS A 71 5.79 -1.62 -9.92
CA CYS A 71 6.63 -2.72 -9.49
C CYS A 71 7.59 -2.21 -8.41
N LEU A 72 7.43 -2.70 -7.17
CA LEU A 72 8.32 -2.39 -6.05
C LEU A 72 9.38 -3.49 -5.99
N LEU A 73 10.64 -3.09 -5.95
CA LEU A 73 11.78 -3.98 -5.84
C LEU A 73 12.30 -3.96 -4.40
N ILE A 74 12.54 -5.17 -3.87
CA ILE A 74 13.02 -5.39 -2.51
C ILE A 74 14.37 -6.10 -2.61
N GLY A 75 15.45 -5.33 -2.44
CA GLY A 75 16.82 -5.83 -2.52
C GLY A 75 17.37 -5.96 -3.93
N ALA A 76 18.71 -6.01 -4.01
CA ALA A 76 19.43 -6.25 -5.26
C ALA A 76 19.56 -7.77 -5.48
N GLY A 77 19.27 -8.24 -6.69
CA GLY A 77 19.63 -9.60 -7.09
C GLY A 77 21.14 -9.81 -6.90
N GLY A 78 21.53 -10.71 -6.00
CA GLY A 78 22.93 -11.08 -5.76
C GLY A 78 23.53 -10.76 -4.38
N ALA A 79 22.77 -10.17 -3.43
CA ALA A 79 23.22 -9.95 -2.04
C ALA A 79 23.15 -11.24 -1.17
N PRO A 80 23.88 -11.33 -0.04
CA PRO A 80 23.66 -12.38 0.97
C PRO A 80 22.18 -12.46 1.38
N ALA A 81 21.76 -13.58 1.96
CA ALA A 81 20.36 -13.86 2.33
C ALA A 81 19.63 -12.60 2.83
N SER A 82 18.57 -12.21 2.10
CA SER A 82 17.83 -10.97 2.38
C SER A 82 17.43 -10.90 3.86
N PRO A 83 17.64 -9.76 4.55
CA PRO A 83 17.19 -9.61 5.93
C PRO A 83 15.66 -9.54 6.05
N LEU A 84 14.94 -9.59 4.92
CA LEU A 84 13.49 -9.49 4.86
C LEU A 84 12.83 -10.86 4.67
N GLY A 85 11.72 -11.04 5.38
CA GLY A 85 10.78 -12.13 5.18
C GLY A 85 9.82 -11.86 4.02
N ARG A 86 8.75 -12.67 3.94
CA ARG A 86 7.70 -12.49 2.94
C ARG A 86 6.79 -11.32 3.30
N VAL A 87 6.30 -10.62 2.27
CA VAL A 87 5.25 -9.59 2.42
C VAL A 87 4.06 -10.19 3.16
N ARG A 88 3.66 -9.55 4.26
CA ARG A 88 2.60 -10.02 5.16
C ARG A 88 1.25 -9.39 4.79
N ASP A 89 1.25 -8.09 4.58
CA ASP A 89 0.07 -7.27 4.33
C ASP A 89 0.40 -6.01 3.52
N GLY A 90 -0.64 -5.32 3.06
CA GLY A 90 -0.50 -4.04 2.39
C GLY A 90 -1.83 -3.32 2.21
N MET A 91 -1.75 -2.04 1.89
CA MET A 91 -2.89 -1.16 1.72
C MET A 91 -2.58 -0.08 0.68
N LEU A 92 -3.62 0.35 -0.03
CA LEU A 92 -3.62 1.55 -0.85
C LEU A 92 -4.44 2.62 -0.13
N PHE A 93 -3.95 3.86 -0.11
CA PHE A 93 -4.64 4.95 0.58
C PHE A 93 -5.11 5.99 -0.41
N SER A 94 -6.38 6.37 -0.26
CA SER A 94 -7.00 7.45 -1.01
C SER A 94 -7.92 8.22 -0.05
N PRO A 95 -7.93 9.56 -0.06
CA PRO A 95 -8.78 10.33 0.84
C PRO A 95 -10.28 9.99 0.74
N ALA A 96 -10.77 9.61 -0.45
CA ALA A 96 -12.16 9.20 -0.62
C ALA A 96 -12.40 7.69 -0.36
N GLY A 97 -11.36 6.91 -0.05
CA GLY A 97 -11.45 5.46 0.12
C GLY A 97 -11.87 4.72 -1.16
N ASP A 98 -11.70 5.33 -2.33
CA ASP A 98 -12.20 4.84 -3.62
C ASP A 98 -11.20 3.99 -4.40
N VAL A 99 -9.98 3.83 -3.87
CA VAL A 99 -8.95 3.01 -4.51
C VAL A 99 -9.13 1.52 -4.20
N ASP A 100 -9.14 0.71 -5.26
CA ASP A 100 -8.98 -0.74 -5.21
C ASP A 100 -7.63 -1.13 -5.80
N GLY A 101 -7.10 -2.28 -5.38
CA GLY A 101 -5.91 -2.82 -6.01
C GLY A 101 -5.66 -4.28 -5.73
N VAL A 102 -4.65 -4.80 -6.43
CA VAL A 102 -4.15 -6.15 -6.23
C VAL A 102 -2.64 -6.13 -6.37
N ALA A 103 -1.96 -6.78 -5.43
CA ALA A 103 -0.53 -7.02 -5.51
C ALA A 103 -0.27 -8.49 -5.85
N VAL A 104 0.60 -8.76 -6.81
CA VAL A 104 1.18 -10.07 -7.09
C VAL A 104 2.55 -10.14 -6.41
N LEU A 105 2.65 -11.04 -5.43
CA LEU A 105 3.80 -11.14 -4.54
C LEU A 105 4.82 -12.15 -5.07
N GLY A 106 5.99 -11.66 -5.47
CA GLY A 106 7.17 -12.48 -5.76
C GLY A 106 8.11 -12.58 -4.56
N GLN A 107 9.31 -13.14 -4.78
CA GLN A 107 10.32 -13.23 -3.71
C GLN A 107 10.90 -11.86 -3.35
N ASN A 108 11.23 -11.05 -4.35
CA ASN A 108 11.87 -9.74 -4.19
C ASN A 108 11.13 -8.62 -4.93
N VAL A 109 9.88 -8.88 -5.33
CA VAL A 109 9.08 -7.97 -6.13
C VAL A 109 7.63 -7.97 -5.66
N ILE A 110 7.04 -6.78 -5.63
CA ILE A 110 5.60 -6.58 -5.45
C ILE A 110 5.10 -5.88 -6.69
N ASN A 111 4.32 -6.58 -7.52
CA ASN A 111 3.68 -5.97 -8.69
C ASN A 111 2.27 -5.57 -8.30
N VAL A 112 2.01 -4.26 -8.24
CA VAL A 112 0.72 -3.69 -7.83
C VAL A 112 0.01 -3.19 -9.07
N ALA A 113 -1.28 -3.49 -9.18
CA ALA A 113 -2.22 -2.82 -10.08
C ALA A 113 -3.33 -2.18 -9.23
N PHE A 114 -3.77 -0.98 -9.60
CA PHE A 114 -4.76 -0.21 -8.84
C PHE A 114 -5.68 0.63 -9.73
N SER A 115 -6.85 0.99 -9.19
CA SER A 115 -7.87 1.84 -9.83
C SER A 115 -8.57 2.70 -8.79
N SER A 116 -8.80 3.98 -9.08
CA SER A 116 -9.47 4.99 -8.23
C SER A 116 -10.37 5.87 -9.12
N PRO A 117 -11.68 5.57 -9.21
CA PRO A 117 -12.57 6.18 -10.18
C PRO A 117 -12.98 7.61 -9.79
N LEU A 118 -12.89 7.97 -8.52
CA LEU A 118 -13.08 9.35 -8.05
C LEU A 118 -11.79 10.17 -8.13
N THR A 119 -10.68 9.53 -8.52
CA THR A 119 -9.37 10.16 -8.75
C THR A 119 -8.78 10.85 -7.51
N SER A 120 -9.25 10.46 -6.32
CA SER A 120 -8.71 10.97 -5.05
C SER A 120 -7.35 10.35 -4.70
N TYR A 121 -7.02 9.21 -5.32
CA TYR A 121 -5.72 8.59 -5.16
C TYR A 121 -4.58 9.52 -5.62
N GLY A 122 -3.57 9.73 -4.77
CA GLY A 122 -2.44 10.62 -5.02
C GLY A 122 -2.69 12.10 -4.73
N THR A 123 -3.80 12.48 -4.10
CA THR A 123 -4.06 13.90 -3.75
C THR A 123 -3.65 14.28 -2.33
N ASP A 124 -3.21 13.32 -1.51
CA ASP A 124 -2.69 13.55 -0.17
C ASP A 124 -1.19 13.21 -0.14
N MET A 125 -0.38 14.14 0.33
CA MET A 125 1.08 14.00 0.42
C MET A 125 1.53 13.48 1.80
N ASP A 126 0.70 13.64 2.83
CA ASP A 126 1.04 13.28 4.20
C ASP A 126 0.74 11.80 4.51
N THR A 127 -0.02 11.14 3.62
CA THR A 127 -0.33 9.71 3.67
C THR A 127 0.35 8.99 2.50
N PRO A 128 1.01 7.84 2.71
CA PRO A 128 1.58 7.09 1.60
C PRO A 128 0.45 6.65 0.67
N VAL A 129 0.65 6.70 -0.63
CA VAL A 129 -0.33 6.15 -1.58
C VAL A 129 -0.41 4.62 -1.48
N MET A 130 0.69 3.97 -1.08
CA MET A 130 0.69 2.54 -0.78
C MET A 130 1.69 2.21 0.32
N ALA A 131 1.33 1.21 1.13
CA ALA A 131 2.20 0.66 2.17
C ALA A 131 2.15 -0.87 2.19
N PHE A 132 3.30 -1.53 2.35
CA PHE A 132 3.39 -2.99 2.52
C PHE A 132 4.18 -3.37 3.76
N GLY A 133 3.64 -4.25 4.60
CA GLY A 133 4.31 -4.78 5.77
C GLY A 133 5.20 -5.97 5.41
N ILE A 134 6.51 -5.85 5.68
CA ILE A 134 7.52 -6.87 5.38
C ILE A 134 8.34 -7.13 6.65
N PRO A 135 8.31 -8.35 7.22
CA PRO A 135 9.08 -8.66 8.41
C PRO A 135 10.59 -8.49 8.15
N VAL A 136 11.30 -7.87 9.07
CA VAL A 136 12.77 -7.98 9.17
C VAL A 136 13.05 -9.21 10.02
N LEU A 137 13.77 -10.19 9.46
CA LEU A 137 14.06 -11.45 10.11
C LEU A 137 14.77 -11.21 11.45
N SER A 138 14.47 -12.02 12.45
CA SER A 138 15.17 -11.96 13.75
C SER A 138 16.66 -12.30 13.63
N SER A 139 17.03 -13.04 12.58
CA SER A 139 18.41 -13.39 12.24
C SER A 139 19.11 -12.34 11.35
N ALA A 140 18.46 -11.22 11.03
CA ALA A 140 19.05 -10.17 10.22
C ALA A 140 20.26 -9.54 10.94
N THR A 141 21.34 -9.28 10.21
CA THR A 141 22.57 -8.73 10.80
C THR A 141 22.46 -7.21 10.89
N LEU A 142 22.82 -6.64 12.05
CA LEU A 142 22.86 -5.19 12.26
C LEU A 142 23.78 -4.51 11.22
N GLY A 143 23.35 -3.34 10.73
CA GLY A 143 24.04 -2.57 9.69
C GLY A 143 23.77 -3.04 8.26
N GLN A 144 23.10 -4.18 8.05
CA GLN A 144 22.69 -4.58 6.70
C GLN A 144 21.76 -3.53 6.09
N SER A 145 22.02 -3.15 4.84
CA SER A 145 21.22 -2.18 4.12
C SER A 145 20.59 -2.82 2.89
N VAL A 146 19.30 -2.55 2.64
CA VAL A 146 18.55 -3.06 1.50
C VAL A 146 17.95 -1.88 0.74
N PRO A 147 18.25 -1.71 -0.55
CA PRO A 147 17.63 -0.66 -1.34
C PRO A 147 16.14 -0.96 -1.52
N LEU A 148 15.32 0.10 -1.38
CA LEU A 148 13.88 0.09 -1.61
C LEU A 148 13.63 0.96 -2.84
N THR A 149 13.52 0.32 -4.00
CA THR A 149 13.39 1.02 -5.29
C THR A 149 12.09 0.68 -6.01
N LEU A 150 11.63 1.60 -6.84
CA LEU A 150 10.49 1.40 -7.73
C LEU A 150 11.00 1.22 -9.16
N ASN A 151 10.49 0.21 -9.86
CA ASN A 151 10.77 0.05 -11.28
C ASN A 151 9.85 0.96 -12.10
N THR A 152 10.43 1.94 -12.78
CA THR A 152 9.71 2.90 -13.63
C THR A 152 9.63 2.46 -15.09
N ALA A 153 10.40 1.46 -15.52
CA ALA A 153 10.47 1.05 -16.92
C ALA A 153 9.15 0.42 -17.43
N THR A 154 8.41 -0.22 -16.53
CA THR A 154 7.13 -0.89 -16.84
C THR A 154 5.95 -0.27 -16.10
N ALA A 155 6.18 0.72 -15.23
CA ALA A 155 5.12 1.37 -14.47
C ALA A 155 4.35 2.36 -15.35
N GLN A 156 3.03 2.37 -15.19
CA GLN A 156 2.14 3.29 -15.91
C GLN A 156 1.11 3.81 -14.92
N TRP A 157 1.09 5.13 -14.71
CA TRP A 157 0.11 5.80 -13.86
C TRP A 157 -0.69 6.75 -14.73
N PHE A 158 -2.01 6.60 -14.74
CA PHE A 158 -2.89 7.32 -15.64
C PHE A 158 -3.50 8.52 -14.93
N LYS A 159 -3.44 9.69 -15.58
CA LYS A 159 -4.24 10.85 -15.16
C LYS A 159 -5.73 10.64 -15.45
N PRO A 160 -6.62 11.46 -14.86
CA PRO A 160 -8.06 11.39 -15.14
C PRO A 160 -8.40 11.52 -16.64
N SER A 161 -7.57 12.20 -17.42
CA SER A 161 -7.72 12.32 -18.87
C SER A 161 -7.34 11.05 -19.66
N GLY A 162 -6.92 9.98 -19.00
CA GLY A 162 -6.55 8.69 -19.61
C GLY A 162 -5.16 8.64 -20.25
N GLN A 163 -4.35 9.71 -20.18
CA GLN A 163 -2.94 9.63 -20.62
C GLN A 163 -2.04 9.23 -19.44
N VAL A 164 -0.80 8.82 -19.74
CA VAL A 164 0.17 8.39 -18.73
C VAL A 164 0.93 9.59 -18.15
N TYR A 165 1.14 9.61 -16.85
CA TYR A 165 2.08 10.52 -16.18
C TYR A 165 3.52 10.05 -16.41
N PRO A 166 4.45 10.95 -16.78
CA PRO A 166 5.87 10.70 -16.58
C PRO A 166 6.14 10.43 -15.08
N LEU A 167 6.94 9.42 -14.79
CA LEU A 167 7.30 9.06 -13.41
C LEU A 167 8.74 9.43 -13.10
N LYS A 168 8.94 10.03 -11.93
CA LYS A 168 10.25 10.24 -11.31
C LYS A 168 10.23 9.58 -9.93
N VAL A 169 11.31 8.90 -9.55
CA VAL A 169 11.35 8.14 -8.30
C VAL A 169 12.59 8.52 -7.50
N ASN A 170 12.36 8.89 -6.24
CA ASN A 170 13.38 8.99 -5.20
C ASN A 170 13.32 7.71 -4.37
N SER A 171 14.37 6.88 -4.48
CA SER A 171 14.44 5.60 -3.78
C SER A 171 14.85 5.79 -2.31
N GLY A 172 14.41 4.87 -1.47
CA GLY A 172 14.78 4.79 -0.06
C GLY A 172 15.64 3.56 0.23
N SER A 173 15.93 3.34 1.50
CA SER A 173 16.60 2.13 1.97
C SER A 173 16.08 1.66 3.32
N LEU A 174 16.06 0.34 3.50
CA LEU A 174 16.04 -0.25 4.83
C LEU A 174 17.46 -0.30 5.36
N THR A 175 17.65 0.06 6.63
CA THR A 175 18.84 -0.29 7.42
C THR A 175 18.41 -1.16 8.60
N VAL A 176 19.01 -2.34 8.73
CA VAL A 176 18.77 -3.22 9.88
C VAL A 176 19.49 -2.63 11.09
N GLY A 177 18.76 -2.18 12.08
CA GLY A 177 19.32 -1.48 13.22
C GLY A 177 18.27 -0.81 14.11
N GLY A 178 18.73 -0.08 15.11
CA GLY A 178 17.87 0.51 16.13
C GLY A 178 17.27 -0.53 17.07
N GLN A 179 16.31 -0.10 17.89
CA GLN A 179 15.71 -0.91 18.97
C GLN A 179 14.18 -0.87 18.95
N THR A 180 13.59 0.23 18.47
CA THR A 180 12.15 0.53 18.55
C THR A 180 11.52 0.50 17.19
N ALA A 181 10.37 -0.16 17.05
CA ALA A 181 9.52 0.04 15.88
C ALA A 181 8.06 -0.41 16.11
N ILE A 182 7.09 -0.14 15.21
CA ILE A 182 5.64 -0.51 15.32
C ILE A 182 5.17 -1.57 14.28
N SER A 183 4.54 -2.67 14.68
CA SER A 183 4.15 -3.81 13.78
C SER A 183 2.69 -3.76 13.38
N ALA A 184 1.84 -3.25 14.27
CA ALA A 184 0.40 -3.25 14.09
C ALA A 184 -0.24 -2.20 14.99
N ILE A 185 -1.35 -1.67 14.48
CA ILE A 185 -2.32 -0.84 15.20
C ILE A 185 -3.65 -1.58 15.14
N THR A 186 -4.34 -1.72 16.27
CA THR A 186 -5.64 -2.39 16.32
C THR A 186 -6.60 -1.65 17.24
N PRO A 187 -7.78 -1.20 16.75
CA PRO A 187 -8.24 -1.28 15.36
C PRO A 187 -7.34 -0.45 14.42
N GLY A 188 -7.08 -0.98 13.22
CA GLY A 188 -6.22 -0.34 12.21
C GLY A 188 -6.98 0.37 11.10
N SER A 189 -8.32 0.26 11.09
CA SER A 189 -9.20 0.91 10.12
C SER A 189 -10.50 1.38 10.77
N GLY A 190 -11.30 2.14 10.02
CA GLY A 190 -12.60 2.65 10.48
C GLY A 190 -12.49 3.82 11.45
N THR A 191 -13.64 4.26 11.98
CA THR A 191 -13.69 5.34 12.97
C THR A 191 -13.59 4.78 14.38
N VAL A 192 -12.52 5.13 15.08
CA VAL A 192 -12.30 4.79 16.48
C VAL A 192 -13.05 5.80 17.35
N GLN A 193 -13.96 5.33 18.19
CA GLN A 193 -14.73 6.19 19.10
C GLN A 193 -13.94 6.52 20.38
N PRO A 194 -14.23 7.64 21.07
CA PRO A 194 -13.59 8.00 22.33
C PRO A 194 -13.63 6.86 23.36
N GLY A 195 -12.54 6.69 24.11
CA GLY A 195 -12.41 5.63 25.12
C GLY A 195 -12.19 4.21 24.55
N THR A 196 -12.29 4.00 23.24
CA THR A 196 -11.93 2.72 22.61
C THR A 196 -10.42 2.51 22.72
N VAL A 197 -10.01 1.32 23.16
CA VAL A 197 -8.58 0.98 23.29
C VAL A 197 -7.99 0.71 21.91
N ILE A 198 -7.00 1.52 21.54
CA ILE A 198 -6.10 1.28 20.42
C ILE A 198 -4.86 0.58 20.96
N LYS A 199 -4.59 -0.62 20.47
CA LYS A 199 -3.38 -1.38 20.77
C LYS A 199 -2.30 -1.05 19.74
N ILE A 200 -1.16 -0.61 20.22
CA ILE A 200 0.06 -0.41 19.46
C ILE A 200 1.02 -1.51 19.88
N THR A 201 1.39 -2.38 18.95
CA THR A 201 2.23 -3.54 19.25
C THR A 201 3.54 -3.49 18.49
N ARG A 202 4.62 -3.97 19.12
CA ARG A 202 5.86 -4.53 18.52
C ARG A 202 7.01 -4.67 19.52
N VAL A 203 8.12 -3.94 19.40
CA VAL A 203 9.39 -4.16 20.11
C VAL A 203 10.03 -2.82 20.45
N GLY A 204 10.74 -2.79 21.57
CA GLY A 204 11.56 -1.66 22.00
C GLY A 204 10.79 -0.53 22.69
N PHE A 205 9.53 -0.73 23.06
CA PHE A 205 8.80 0.27 23.82
C PHE A 205 9.34 0.41 25.24
N GLN A 206 9.25 1.61 25.79
CA GLN A 206 9.72 1.97 27.13
C GLN A 206 8.57 2.60 27.91
N SER A 207 8.64 2.59 29.24
CA SER A 207 7.54 3.09 30.10
C SER A 207 7.28 4.59 29.95
N ASP A 208 8.26 5.35 29.45
CA ASP A 208 8.20 6.78 29.17
C ASP A 208 7.97 7.09 27.67
N SER A 209 7.70 6.08 26.85
CA SER A 209 7.41 6.25 25.43
C SER A 209 6.21 7.16 25.19
N LYS A 210 6.36 8.09 24.26
CA LYS A 210 5.30 9.03 23.87
C LYS A 210 4.66 8.56 22.57
N VAL A 211 3.33 8.49 22.57
CA VAL A 211 2.54 8.17 21.40
C VAL A 211 2.00 9.46 20.79
N ASP A 212 2.07 9.55 19.48
CA ASP A 212 1.41 10.57 18.66
C ASP A 212 0.58 9.85 17.57
N ILE A 213 -0.65 10.30 17.34
CA ILE A 213 -1.51 9.82 16.27
C ILE A 213 -1.93 11.06 15.49
N ASN A 214 -1.57 11.13 14.21
CA ASN A 214 -1.85 12.30 13.39
C ASN A 214 -3.35 12.64 13.42
N GLU A 215 -3.67 13.91 13.70
CA GLU A 215 -5.03 14.45 13.90
C GLU A 215 -5.83 13.84 15.08
N GLY A 216 -5.23 12.93 15.85
CA GLY A 216 -5.85 12.29 17.01
C GLY A 216 -5.57 13.05 18.30
N SER A 217 -6.62 13.33 19.08
CA SER A 217 -6.48 13.79 20.46
C SER A 217 -6.38 12.58 21.39
N ILE A 218 -5.20 12.31 21.93
CA ILE A 218 -4.98 11.18 22.86
C ILE A 218 -5.52 11.55 24.25
N ALA A 219 -6.44 10.74 24.78
CA ALA A 219 -6.98 10.89 26.12
C ALA A 219 -6.10 10.20 27.18
N THR A 220 -5.67 8.97 26.89
CA THR A 220 -4.81 8.20 27.80
C THR A 220 -3.77 7.42 27.02
N THR A 221 -2.61 7.26 27.63
CA THR A 221 -1.53 6.37 27.18
C THR A 221 -1.13 5.47 28.32
N LYS A 222 -1.09 4.17 28.08
CA LYS A 222 -0.73 3.15 29.07
C LYS A 222 0.33 2.23 28.47
N PHE A 223 1.52 2.27 29.05
CA PHE A 223 2.53 1.26 28.80
C PHE A 223 2.09 -0.08 29.43
N ILE A 224 2.02 -1.13 28.62
CA ILE A 224 1.68 -2.48 29.08
C ILE A 224 2.96 -3.31 29.22
N SER A 225 3.81 -3.27 28.20
CA SER A 225 5.08 -3.99 28.15
C SER A 225 6.00 -3.37 27.08
N PRO A 226 7.27 -3.80 26.98
CA PRO A 226 8.15 -3.40 25.87
C PRO A 226 7.64 -3.76 24.47
N THR A 227 6.52 -4.50 24.38
CA THR A 227 5.90 -4.92 23.13
C THR A 227 4.49 -4.38 22.92
N GLU A 228 3.90 -3.68 23.90
CA GLU A 228 2.54 -3.15 23.81
C GLU A 228 2.38 -1.82 24.55
N ILE A 229 1.85 -0.83 23.83
CA ILE A 229 1.28 0.40 24.39
C ILE A 229 -0.20 0.42 24.02
N GLN A 230 -1.05 0.78 24.99
CA GLN A 230 -2.46 1.02 24.75
C GLN A 230 -2.74 2.51 24.86
N VAL A 231 -3.52 3.04 23.92
CA VAL A 231 -4.00 4.42 23.96
C VAL A 231 -5.51 4.48 23.81
N THR A 232 -6.12 5.55 24.29
CA THR A 232 -7.50 5.90 23.95
C THR A 232 -7.56 7.31 23.40
N LEU A 233 -8.55 7.59 22.56
CA LEU A 233 -8.78 8.92 21.99
C LEU A 233 -9.83 9.68 22.80
N ALA A 234 -9.70 11.00 22.83
CA ALA A 234 -10.68 11.93 23.40
C ALA A 234 -11.81 12.28 22.41
N THR A 235 -11.54 12.16 21.12
CA THR A 235 -12.48 12.46 20.03
C THR A 235 -12.52 11.31 19.01
N PRO A 236 -13.64 11.13 18.27
CA PRO A 236 -13.69 10.16 17.18
C PRO A 236 -12.61 10.46 16.12
N LEU A 237 -12.00 9.42 15.56
CA LEU A 237 -10.99 9.54 14.50
C LEU A 237 -11.07 8.38 13.51
N ALA A 238 -11.11 8.67 12.20
CA ALA A 238 -10.83 7.69 11.16
C ALA A 238 -9.33 7.33 11.21
N ILE A 239 -9.00 6.15 11.71
CA ILE A 239 -7.62 5.77 12.05
C ILE A 239 -6.82 5.28 10.83
N GLU A 240 -7.50 4.78 9.79
CA GLU A 240 -6.83 4.29 8.59
C GLU A 240 -6.02 5.39 7.91
N GLY A 241 -4.81 5.08 7.44
CA GLY A 241 -3.89 6.02 6.83
C GLY A 241 -3.28 7.02 7.82
N ARG A 242 -3.70 7.05 9.09
CA ARG A 242 -3.10 7.96 10.06
C ARG A 242 -1.71 7.49 10.46
N ARG A 243 -0.76 8.41 10.45
CA ARG A 243 0.58 8.18 11.00
C ARG A 243 0.46 8.03 12.51
N VAL A 244 0.84 6.86 13.00
CA VAL A 244 1.09 6.60 14.42
C VAL A 244 2.60 6.62 14.65
N ARG A 245 3.03 7.41 15.62
CA ARG A 245 4.43 7.53 16.01
C ARG A 245 4.60 7.15 17.48
N VAL A 246 5.65 6.40 17.77
CA VAL A 246 6.12 6.13 19.14
C VAL A 246 7.54 6.69 19.26
N ASP A 247 7.75 7.60 20.21
CA ASP A 247 9.03 8.24 20.52
C ASP A 247 9.54 7.73 21.88
N THR A 248 10.71 7.12 21.92
CA THR A 248 11.37 6.62 23.14
C THR A 248 12.41 7.60 23.70
N GLY A 249 12.46 8.83 23.19
CA GLY A 249 13.49 9.83 23.49
C GLY A 249 14.78 9.63 22.70
N ASN A 250 15.14 8.37 22.40
CA ASN A 250 16.32 8.02 21.60
C ASN A 250 15.98 7.68 20.15
N GLU A 251 14.81 7.08 19.93
CA GLU A 251 14.38 6.60 18.62
C GLU A 251 12.90 6.93 18.37
N ARG A 252 12.56 7.03 17.08
CA ARG A 252 11.19 7.20 16.62
C ARG A 252 10.79 6.06 15.71
N ALA A 253 9.70 5.41 16.09
CA ALA A 253 9.01 4.44 15.28
C ALA A 253 7.80 5.09 14.63
N GLU A 254 7.58 4.84 13.35
CA GLU A 254 6.40 5.32 12.64
C GLU A 254 5.69 4.18 11.94
N TYR A 255 4.37 4.28 11.82
CA TYR A 255 3.52 3.33 11.11
C TYR A 255 2.28 4.05 10.61
N TYR A 256 1.93 3.86 9.35
CA TYR A 256 0.64 4.30 8.81
C TYR A 256 -0.38 3.20 9.06
N ALA A 257 -1.43 3.52 9.81
CA ALA A 257 -2.39 2.52 10.26
C ALA A 257 -3.20 1.93 9.10
N TYR A 258 -3.32 0.61 9.07
CA TYR A 258 -4.28 -0.13 8.27
C TYR A 258 -4.61 -1.43 8.99
N GLN A 259 -5.80 -1.97 8.73
CA GLN A 259 -6.23 -3.21 9.39
C GLN A 259 -5.49 -4.41 8.81
N GLN A 260 -5.01 -5.27 9.70
CA GLN A 260 -4.37 -6.52 9.30
C GLN A 260 -5.42 -7.60 9.09
N ILE A 261 -5.44 -8.17 7.88
CA ILE A 261 -6.45 -9.12 7.45
C ILE A 261 -5.83 -10.49 7.22
N ARG A 262 -6.42 -11.50 7.87
CA ARG A 262 -5.98 -12.89 7.74
C ARG A 262 -6.56 -13.53 6.48
N ARG A 263 -5.70 -14.18 5.69
CA ARG A 263 -6.13 -14.97 4.54
C ARG A 263 -6.79 -16.29 4.98
N VAL A 264 -7.91 -16.64 4.35
CA VAL A 264 -8.60 -17.93 4.48
C VAL A 264 -8.24 -18.84 3.31
N GLY A 265 -7.38 -19.82 3.58
CA GLY A 265 -6.90 -20.80 2.60
C GLY A 265 -6.16 -20.20 1.40
N THR A 266 -5.65 -21.06 0.54
CA THR A 266 -4.86 -20.68 -0.65
C THR A 266 -5.56 -21.18 -1.90
N SER A 267 -5.53 -20.38 -2.97
CA SER A 267 -6.03 -20.80 -4.28
C SER A 267 -5.19 -21.95 -4.83
N ALA A 268 -5.81 -22.86 -5.58
CA ALA A 268 -5.07 -23.79 -6.44
C ALA A 268 -4.46 -23.06 -7.66
N HIS A 269 -5.08 -21.98 -8.12
CA HIS A 269 -4.56 -21.16 -9.21
C HIS A 269 -3.31 -20.37 -8.77
N ALA A 270 -2.15 -20.61 -9.39
CA ALA A 270 -0.86 -20.08 -8.93
C ALA A 270 -0.82 -18.54 -8.84
N LEU A 271 -1.36 -17.84 -9.83
CA LEU A 271 -1.41 -16.37 -9.84
C LEU A 271 -2.33 -15.80 -8.73
N ILE A 272 -3.44 -16.45 -8.41
CA ILE A 272 -4.30 -16.05 -7.28
C ILE A 272 -3.66 -16.46 -5.94
N ALA A 273 -2.94 -17.58 -5.92
CA ALA A 273 -2.18 -18.02 -4.75
C ALA A 273 -1.13 -16.98 -4.31
N SER A 274 -0.50 -16.28 -5.26
CA SER A 274 0.47 -15.20 -5.00
C SER A 274 -0.15 -13.80 -4.83
N SER A 275 -1.48 -13.66 -4.92
CA SER A 275 -2.15 -12.36 -4.88
C SER A 275 -2.45 -11.84 -3.46
N TYR A 276 -2.49 -10.52 -3.33
CA TYR A 276 -2.96 -9.77 -2.17
C TYR A 276 -3.92 -8.66 -2.65
N PRO A 277 -5.25 -8.83 -2.58
CA PRO A 277 -6.21 -7.76 -2.86
C PRO A 277 -6.20 -6.68 -1.77
N MET A 278 -6.47 -5.45 -2.19
CA MET A 278 -6.67 -4.26 -1.39
C MET A 278 -8.00 -3.65 -1.83
N PHE A 279 -8.91 -3.44 -0.89
CA PHE A 279 -10.32 -3.17 -1.19
C PHE A 279 -10.66 -1.71 -0.93
N SER A 280 -11.48 -1.13 -1.79
CA SER A 280 -12.12 0.16 -1.60
C SER A 280 -13.12 0.12 -0.43
N HIS A 281 -13.33 1.29 0.17
CA HIS A 281 -14.36 1.55 1.17
C HIS A 281 -15.67 2.06 0.55
N THR A 282 -15.76 2.12 -0.78
CA THR A 282 -17.00 2.49 -1.48
C THR A 282 -18.09 1.50 -1.12
N THR A 283 -19.21 2.02 -0.64
CA THR A 283 -20.36 1.21 -0.22
C THR A 283 -21.35 1.02 -1.35
N TRP A 284 -21.90 -0.19 -1.43
CA TRP A 284 -22.89 -0.55 -2.44
C TRP A 284 -24.00 -1.36 -1.77
N THR A 285 -25.25 -1.01 -2.03
CA THR A 285 -26.39 -1.90 -1.75
C THR A 285 -26.53 -2.96 -2.84
N GLN A 286 -26.16 -2.59 -4.07
CA GLN A 286 -26.07 -3.47 -5.21
C GLN A 286 -24.93 -3.01 -6.13
N ALA A 287 -24.09 -3.94 -6.57
CA ALA A 287 -23.02 -3.64 -7.53
C ALA A 287 -22.75 -4.78 -8.51
N TYR A 288 -22.11 -4.44 -9.62
CA TYR A 288 -21.83 -5.34 -10.73
C TYR A 288 -20.32 -5.41 -11.03
N LEU A 289 -19.77 -6.62 -11.14
CA LEU A 289 -18.43 -6.87 -11.72
C LEU A 289 -18.58 -7.59 -13.05
N LYS A 290 -17.80 -7.26 -14.08
CA LYS A 290 -17.86 -7.95 -15.37
C LYS A 290 -16.71 -8.97 -15.48
N PRO A 291 -16.95 -10.29 -15.31
CA PRO A 291 -15.92 -11.27 -15.56
C PRO A 291 -15.61 -11.37 -17.05
N THR A 292 -14.34 -11.60 -17.36
CA THR A 292 -13.83 -11.90 -18.70
C THR A 292 -13.18 -13.27 -18.64
N LEU A 293 -13.58 -14.16 -19.57
CA LEU A 293 -13.11 -15.54 -19.64
C LEU A 293 -12.81 -15.85 -21.10
N GLN A 294 -11.57 -15.55 -21.52
CA GLN A 294 -11.15 -15.79 -22.91
C GLN A 294 -9.65 -16.08 -23.00
N GLY A 295 -9.28 -17.17 -23.66
CA GLY A 295 -7.88 -17.52 -23.89
C GLY A 295 -7.14 -17.76 -22.57
N SER A 296 -6.04 -17.04 -22.36
CA SER A 296 -5.26 -17.06 -21.11
C SER A 296 -5.84 -16.17 -20.00
N THR A 297 -6.93 -15.43 -20.28
CA THR A 297 -7.57 -14.56 -19.29
C THR A 297 -8.62 -15.30 -18.48
N PHE A 298 -8.62 -15.03 -17.18
CA PHE A 298 -9.56 -15.60 -16.24
C PHE A 298 -10.05 -14.53 -15.27
N SER A 299 -11.11 -14.84 -14.53
CA SER A 299 -11.65 -13.93 -13.52
C SER A 299 -11.61 -14.58 -12.14
N ALA A 300 -11.36 -13.77 -11.12
CA ALA A 300 -11.37 -14.18 -9.73
C ALA A 300 -12.18 -13.19 -8.89
N LEU A 301 -12.55 -13.61 -7.69
CA LEU A 301 -13.31 -12.81 -6.75
C LEU A 301 -12.59 -12.80 -5.40
N GLY A 302 -12.37 -11.60 -4.88
CA GLY A 302 -11.93 -11.34 -3.52
C GLY A 302 -13.11 -10.93 -2.64
N LEU A 303 -13.17 -11.48 -1.44
CA LEU A 303 -14.14 -11.14 -0.41
C LEU A 303 -13.41 -10.88 0.90
N GLN A 304 -13.78 -9.84 1.62
CA GLN A 304 -13.19 -9.47 2.90
C GLN A 304 -14.27 -9.08 3.91
N ASN A 305 -14.16 -9.63 5.12
CA ASN A 305 -15.03 -9.29 6.24
C ASN A 305 -14.27 -8.41 7.24
N MET A 306 -14.70 -7.15 7.31
CA MET A 306 -14.22 -6.13 8.26
C MET A 306 -15.19 -5.92 9.42
N ASP A 307 -16.36 -6.55 9.38
CA ASP A 307 -17.34 -6.47 10.44
C ASP A 307 -16.84 -7.19 11.70
N THR A 308 -17.39 -6.81 12.84
CA THR A 308 -17.15 -7.48 14.13
C THR A 308 -17.80 -8.87 14.19
N ASN A 309 -18.81 -9.13 13.36
CA ASN A 309 -19.52 -10.39 13.26
C ASN A 309 -18.96 -11.28 12.14
N THR A 310 -19.18 -12.58 12.26
CA THR A 310 -18.89 -13.53 11.17
C THR A 310 -19.89 -13.34 10.03
N ALA A 311 -19.38 -13.26 8.80
CA ALA A 311 -20.19 -13.17 7.59
C ALA A 311 -20.47 -14.56 7.01
N THR A 312 -21.74 -14.83 6.69
CA THR A 312 -22.13 -15.92 5.80
C THR A 312 -22.36 -15.32 4.41
N VAL A 313 -21.55 -15.73 3.45
CA VAL A 313 -21.63 -15.26 2.05
C VAL A 313 -22.16 -16.38 1.17
N ASN A 314 -23.26 -16.15 0.46
CA ASN A 314 -23.78 -17.06 -0.56
C ASN A 314 -23.42 -16.57 -1.95
N LEU A 315 -22.84 -17.46 -2.74
CA LEU A 315 -22.43 -17.28 -4.12
C LEU A 315 -23.33 -18.14 -5.00
N GLN A 316 -24.05 -17.54 -5.93
CA GLN A 316 -24.96 -18.24 -6.84
C GLN A 316 -24.60 -17.94 -8.28
N LEU A 317 -24.28 -18.97 -9.06
CA LEU A 317 -24.00 -18.85 -10.49
C LEU A 317 -25.29 -19.11 -11.26
N PHE A 318 -25.68 -18.17 -12.12
CA PHE A 318 -26.84 -18.23 -13.01
C PHE A 318 -26.40 -18.28 -14.48
N SER A 319 -27.17 -18.97 -15.30
CA SER A 319 -27.04 -18.98 -16.77
C SER A 319 -27.47 -17.65 -17.37
N SER A 320 -27.21 -17.48 -18.66
CA SER A 320 -27.72 -16.35 -19.44
C SER A 320 -29.24 -16.29 -19.57
N SER A 321 -29.94 -17.41 -19.30
CA SER A 321 -31.40 -17.47 -19.22
C SER A 321 -31.94 -17.27 -17.80
N GLY A 322 -31.07 -17.02 -16.80
CA GLY A 322 -31.44 -16.83 -15.41
C GLY A 322 -31.66 -18.12 -14.61
N ALA A 323 -31.30 -19.29 -15.17
CA ALA A 323 -31.38 -20.56 -14.44
C ALA A 323 -30.20 -20.69 -13.47
N LEU A 324 -30.45 -21.11 -12.23
CA LEU A 324 -29.38 -21.38 -11.25
C LEU A 324 -28.56 -22.60 -11.71
N LEU A 325 -27.27 -22.39 -11.95
CA LEU A 325 -26.32 -23.41 -12.35
C LEU A 325 -25.59 -24.03 -11.16
N ALA A 326 -25.20 -23.20 -10.19
CA ALA A 326 -24.53 -23.66 -8.97
C ALA A 326 -24.71 -22.67 -7.82
N SER A 327 -24.56 -23.16 -6.59
CA SER A 327 -24.57 -22.34 -5.39
C SER A 327 -23.46 -22.79 -4.44
N ARG A 328 -22.90 -21.85 -3.70
CA ARG A 328 -21.88 -22.10 -2.68
C ARG A 328 -22.01 -21.13 -1.53
N THR A 329 -21.91 -21.64 -0.31
CA THR A 329 -21.85 -20.82 0.90
C THR A 329 -20.42 -20.79 1.44
N ILE A 330 -19.99 -19.62 1.90
CA ILE A 330 -18.68 -19.38 2.52
C ILE A 330 -18.90 -18.67 3.84
N THR A 331 -18.13 -19.06 4.85
CA THR A 331 -18.09 -18.37 6.14
C THR A 331 -16.78 -17.58 6.25
N LEU A 332 -16.88 -16.28 6.51
CA LEU A 332 -15.74 -15.39 6.73
C LEU A 332 -15.82 -14.83 8.15
N ALA A 333 -14.91 -15.26 9.03
CA ALA A 333 -14.77 -14.68 10.36
C ALA A 333 -14.36 -13.20 10.27
N THR A 334 -14.52 -12.45 11.36
CA THR A 334 -14.04 -11.07 11.47
C THR A 334 -12.55 -10.96 11.10
N ASN A 335 -12.17 -9.88 10.40
CA ASN A 335 -10.81 -9.61 9.94
C ASN A 335 -10.20 -10.72 9.08
N THR A 336 -11.03 -11.36 8.24
CA THR A 336 -10.57 -12.37 7.29
C THR A 336 -10.94 -12.04 5.85
N ARG A 337 -10.12 -12.54 4.92
CA ARG A 337 -10.37 -12.44 3.48
C ARG A 337 -10.15 -13.76 2.77
N ILE A 338 -10.85 -13.95 1.66
CA ILE A 338 -10.66 -15.05 0.74
C ILE A 338 -10.56 -14.50 -0.68
N VAL A 339 -9.72 -15.11 -1.49
CA VAL A 339 -9.62 -14.83 -2.93
C VAL A 339 -9.52 -16.15 -3.65
N ARG A 340 -10.38 -16.39 -4.64
CA ARG A 340 -10.30 -17.57 -5.49
C ARG A 340 -10.64 -17.22 -6.93
N ASP A 341 -10.10 -18.03 -7.83
CA ASP A 341 -10.62 -18.16 -9.18
C ASP A 341 -12.12 -18.55 -9.14
N TYR A 342 -12.92 -18.06 -10.09
CA TYR A 342 -14.31 -18.49 -10.20
C TYR A 342 -14.48 -20.00 -10.39
N ALA A 343 -13.59 -20.66 -11.15
CA ALA A 343 -13.60 -22.11 -11.32
C ALA A 343 -13.41 -22.86 -9.99
N GLU A 344 -12.69 -22.25 -9.05
CA GLU A 344 -12.54 -22.80 -7.70
C GLU A 344 -13.78 -22.56 -6.84
N TYR A 345 -14.53 -21.48 -7.06
CA TYR A 345 -15.81 -21.24 -6.40
C TYR A 345 -16.89 -22.22 -6.87
N PHE A 346 -16.94 -22.54 -8.16
CA PHE A 346 -17.95 -23.39 -8.79
C PHE A 346 -17.29 -24.56 -9.55
N PRO A 347 -16.74 -25.56 -8.85
CA PRO A 347 -16.03 -26.66 -9.49
C PRO A 347 -16.95 -27.43 -10.45
N GLY A 348 -16.45 -27.71 -11.65
CA GLY A 348 -17.19 -28.40 -12.72
C GLY A 348 -18.16 -27.52 -13.51
N GLN A 349 -18.29 -26.23 -13.16
CA GLN A 349 -19.04 -25.26 -13.96
C GLN A 349 -18.08 -24.42 -14.79
N ILE A 350 -18.37 -24.28 -16.08
CA ILE A 350 -17.66 -23.35 -16.95
C ILE A 350 -18.50 -22.07 -16.98
N ALA A 351 -18.05 -21.03 -16.28
CA ALA A 351 -18.62 -19.71 -16.47
C ALA A 351 -18.41 -19.32 -17.94
N SER A 352 -19.50 -19.01 -18.62
CA SER A 352 -19.51 -18.65 -20.04
C SER A 352 -20.06 -17.25 -20.21
N THR A 353 -19.90 -16.69 -21.40
CA THR A 353 -20.45 -15.39 -21.77
C THR A 353 -21.96 -15.34 -21.51
N GLY A 354 -22.42 -14.36 -20.72
CA GLY A 354 -23.80 -14.19 -20.28
C GLY A 354 -24.13 -14.82 -18.92
N THR A 355 -23.22 -15.55 -18.26
CA THR A 355 -23.45 -16.06 -16.90
C THR A 355 -23.38 -14.95 -15.85
N THR A 356 -24.14 -15.09 -14.77
CA THR A 356 -24.16 -14.11 -13.67
C THR A 356 -23.76 -14.77 -12.36
N VAL A 357 -22.89 -14.15 -11.55
CA VAL A 357 -22.65 -14.59 -10.17
C VAL A 357 -23.35 -13.62 -9.21
N GLU A 358 -24.31 -14.09 -8.44
CA GLU A 358 -24.89 -13.30 -7.35
C GLU A 358 -24.13 -13.59 -6.05
N VAL A 359 -23.75 -12.54 -5.34
CA VAL A 359 -23.09 -12.59 -4.03
C VAL A 359 -24.03 -11.94 -3.02
N THR A 360 -24.46 -12.69 -2.02
CA THR A 360 -25.24 -12.15 -0.88
C THR A 360 -24.50 -12.40 0.43
N SER A 361 -24.60 -11.49 1.40
CA SER A 361 -23.98 -11.67 2.70
C SER A 361 -24.92 -11.35 3.86
N SER A 362 -24.66 -11.94 5.03
CA SER A 362 -25.41 -11.68 6.25
C SER A 362 -24.99 -10.39 6.98
N VAL A 363 -23.83 -9.83 6.65
CA VAL A 363 -23.28 -8.56 7.16
C VAL A 363 -22.52 -7.87 6.04
N PRO A 364 -22.20 -6.55 6.14
CA PRO A 364 -21.42 -5.88 5.13
C PRO A 364 -20.06 -6.55 4.90
N VAL A 365 -19.76 -6.89 3.64
CA VAL A 365 -18.47 -7.41 3.19
C VAL A 365 -17.92 -6.53 2.07
N GLN A 366 -16.59 -6.42 2.02
CA GLN A 366 -15.90 -5.80 0.89
C GLN A 366 -15.70 -6.83 -0.22
N VAL A 367 -15.89 -6.39 -1.47
CA VAL A 367 -15.82 -7.26 -2.65
C VAL A 367 -14.94 -6.62 -3.70
N LEU A 368 -14.06 -7.42 -4.30
CA LEU A 368 -13.17 -6.99 -5.39
C LEU A 368 -13.17 -8.05 -6.49
N GLY A 369 -13.50 -7.64 -7.72
CA GLY A 369 -13.27 -8.49 -8.89
C GLY A 369 -11.80 -8.42 -9.30
N LEU A 370 -11.29 -9.50 -9.87
CA LEU A 370 -9.93 -9.57 -10.40
C LEU A 370 -9.97 -10.11 -11.82
N LEU A 371 -9.24 -9.47 -12.72
CA LEU A 371 -8.97 -9.96 -14.07
C LEU A 371 -7.52 -10.42 -14.13
N GLY A 372 -7.32 -11.71 -14.36
CA GLY A 372 -6.00 -12.32 -14.49
C GLY A 372 -5.68 -12.72 -15.92
N ASP A 373 -4.40 -12.77 -16.25
CA ASP A 373 -3.87 -13.30 -17.51
C ASP A 373 -2.64 -14.15 -17.23
N ASP A 374 -2.76 -15.46 -17.45
CA ASP A 374 -1.67 -16.42 -17.22
C ASP A 374 -0.50 -16.25 -18.19
N SER A 375 -0.74 -15.71 -19.39
CA SER A 375 0.32 -15.56 -20.39
C SER A 375 1.32 -14.47 -20.00
N THR A 376 0.83 -13.43 -19.30
CA THR A 376 1.63 -12.29 -18.83
C THR A 376 1.89 -12.34 -17.33
N PHE A 377 1.27 -13.28 -16.61
CA PHE A 377 1.28 -13.40 -15.15
C PHE A 377 0.85 -12.09 -14.46
N THR A 378 -0.19 -11.44 -15.00
CA THR A 378 -0.69 -10.16 -14.50
C THR A 378 -2.08 -10.27 -13.88
N LEU A 379 -2.34 -9.43 -12.88
CA LEU A 379 -3.66 -9.27 -12.26
C LEU A 379 -4.02 -7.79 -12.24
N SER A 380 -5.26 -7.48 -12.60
CA SER A 380 -5.83 -6.14 -12.52
C SER A 380 -7.09 -6.13 -11.64
N PRO A 381 -7.31 -5.09 -10.82
CA PRO A 381 -8.56 -4.95 -10.09
C PRO A 381 -9.70 -4.64 -11.05
N VAL A 382 -10.87 -5.23 -10.80
CA VAL A 382 -12.13 -4.91 -11.45
C VAL A 382 -13.04 -4.33 -10.38
N GLN A 383 -13.32 -3.03 -10.48
CA GLN A 383 -14.11 -2.33 -9.48
C GLN A 383 -15.60 -2.67 -9.60
N PRO A 384 -16.32 -2.78 -8.47
CA PRO A 384 -17.77 -2.84 -8.48
C PRO A 384 -18.37 -1.58 -9.12
N SER A 385 -19.47 -1.72 -9.84
CA SER A 385 -20.19 -0.61 -10.48
C SER A 385 -21.68 -0.64 -10.19
N ALA A 386 -22.32 0.53 -10.05
CA ALA A 386 -23.77 0.64 -9.84
C ALA A 386 -24.58 0.18 -11.06
N THR A 387 -24.02 0.35 -12.25
CA THR A 387 -24.68 0.03 -13.51
C THR A 387 -24.23 -1.33 -14.02
N MET A 388 -25.18 -2.18 -14.42
CA MET A 388 -24.89 -3.12 -15.49
C MET A 388 -24.56 -2.27 -16.71
N ASN A 389 -23.29 -2.15 -17.07
CA ASN A 389 -22.92 -1.58 -18.35
C ASN A 389 -23.36 -2.54 -19.46
N ALA A 390 -24.65 -2.49 -19.82
CA ALA A 390 -25.14 -2.98 -21.09
C ALA A 390 -24.71 -1.95 -22.14
N GLU A 391 -23.84 -2.33 -23.06
CA GLU A 391 -23.82 -1.64 -24.35
C GLU A 391 -25.22 -1.74 -24.98
N PRO A 392 -25.66 -0.72 -25.75
CA PRO A 392 -27.04 -0.63 -26.17
C PRO A 392 -27.37 -1.73 -27.18
N LYS A 393 -28.32 -2.58 -26.79
CA LYS A 393 -29.05 -3.58 -27.60
C LYS A 393 -28.20 -4.75 -28.15
N GLN A 394 -28.48 -5.91 -27.55
CA GLN A 394 -28.05 -7.25 -27.97
C GLN A 394 -26.55 -7.53 -27.86
N GLN A 395 -26.05 -7.81 -26.65
CA GLN A 395 -24.98 -8.79 -26.47
C GLN A 395 -24.90 -9.32 -25.03
N HIS A 396 -24.99 -10.64 -24.92
CA HIS A 396 -24.86 -11.44 -23.70
C HIS A 396 -23.56 -11.10 -22.98
N THR A 397 -23.64 -10.40 -21.85
CA THR A 397 -22.47 -10.01 -21.07
C THR A 397 -22.61 -10.61 -19.67
N SER A 398 -21.57 -11.34 -19.21
CA SER A 398 -21.55 -11.90 -17.86
C SER A 398 -21.34 -10.80 -16.82
N TYR A 399 -21.92 -10.93 -15.62
CA TYR A 399 -21.69 -9.99 -14.51
C TYR A 399 -21.75 -10.66 -13.13
N VAL A 400 -21.32 -9.96 -12.08
CA VAL A 400 -21.40 -10.42 -10.70
C VAL A 400 -22.23 -9.41 -9.93
N LYS A 401 -23.46 -9.77 -9.56
CA LYS A 401 -24.35 -8.93 -8.76
C LYS A 401 -24.03 -9.14 -7.28
N VAL A 402 -23.48 -8.15 -6.62
CA VAL A 402 -23.28 -8.16 -5.17
C VAL A 402 -24.48 -7.47 -4.52
N THR A 403 -25.14 -8.11 -3.57
CA THR A 403 -26.19 -7.51 -2.72
C THR A 403 -25.81 -7.76 -1.27
N CYS A 404 -25.53 -6.71 -0.51
CA CYS A 404 -25.11 -6.82 0.89
C CYS A 404 -26.26 -6.52 1.84
#